data_AF-A0A7X4JTR2-F1
#
_entry.id   AF-A0A7X4JTR2-F1
#
_cell.length_a   1.000
_cell.length_b   1.000
_cell.length_c   1.000
_cell.angle_alpha   90.00
_cell.angle_beta   90.00
_cell.angle_gamma   90.00
#
_symmetry.space_group_name_H-M   'P 1'
#
loop_
_entity.id
_entity.type
_entity.pdbx_description
1 polymer ?
#
loop_
_entity_poly.entity_id
_entity_poly.type
_entity_poly.pdbx_seq_one_letter_code
_entity_poly.pdbx_strand_id
1 'polypeptide(L)'
;MTNDRKRILVSLLAICTAAAWAPGCGDDATRPPSKALRVASVTVTPAAASLTAPDATVQLDARVLDGNGRAMPGVVVIWTSVRPEVATVGASGLVAAAGNGTTTIAATVGAVAGTATVMVAVESGDRAVLAALHAATDGPNWADDANWLGDGPLGAWRGVETDAFGRVARLDLGGRQDGETGEWVSHGLRGPIPPELVEQMINRAISMC
;
A
#
# COMPACT_ATOMS: atom_id res chain seq x y z
N MET A 1 74.24 15.89 0.15
CA MET A 1 73.01 16.16 0.94
C MET A 1 73.45 16.68 2.29
N THR A 2 73.62 18.00 2.39
CA THR A 2 74.16 18.66 3.59
C THR A 2 73.06 19.54 4.16
N ASN A 3 72.48 19.06 5.25
CA ASN A 3 71.64 19.79 6.16
C ASN A 3 72.58 20.60 7.08
N ASP A 4 72.42 21.91 7.20
CA ASP A 4 72.82 22.53 8.46
C ASP A 4 72.05 23.82 8.80
N ARG A 5 71.60 23.83 10.06
CA ARG A 5 70.56 24.65 10.64
C ARG A 5 71.17 25.88 11.29
N LYS A 6 70.60 27.06 11.02
CA LYS A 6 70.98 28.31 11.68
C LYS A 6 70.52 28.33 13.15
N ARG A 7 71.45 28.81 13.97
CA ARG A 7 71.46 28.93 15.43
C ARG A 7 71.11 30.37 15.87
N ILE A 8 70.24 30.51 16.90
CA ILE A 8 70.34 31.44 18.06
C ILE A 8 70.08 32.96 17.75
N LEU A 9 69.18 33.72 18.42
CA LEU A 9 69.34 34.43 19.72
C LEU A 9 68.07 35.23 20.17
N VAL A 10 67.85 35.26 21.52
CA VAL A 10 67.36 36.37 22.40
C VAL A 10 65.85 36.67 22.38
N SER A 11 65.02 36.27 23.37
CA SER A 11 64.88 36.64 24.80
C SER A 11 64.06 37.92 25.10
N LEU A 12 62.86 37.69 25.68
CA LEU A 12 62.10 38.40 26.74
C LEU A 12 61.88 39.94 26.66
N LEU A 13 60.61 40.39 26.60
CA LEU A 13 59.75 40.76 27.75
C LEU A 13 58.60 41.71 27.33
N ALA A 14 57.43 41.49 27.95
CA ALA A 14 56.18 42.26 28.07
C ALA A 14 56.10 43.72 27.57
N ILE A 15 54.92 44.12 27.06
CA ILE A 15 54.08 45.19 27.65
C ILE A 15 52.63 45.06 27.18
N CYS A 16 51.74 45.19 28.15
CA CYS A 16 50.29 45.13 28.06
C CYS A 16 49.71 46.52 27.73
N THR A 17 48.53 46.50 27.11
CA THR A 17 47.44 47.51 27.09
C THR A 17 47.60 48.81 26.29
N ALA A 18 46.71 48.98 25.30
CA ALA A 18 45.78 50.11 25.26
C ALA A 18 44.52 49.71 24.46
N ALA A 19 43.36 50.06 25.02
CA ALA A 19 42.02 49.71 24.58
C ALA A 19 41.60 50.39 23.26
N ALA A 20 40.92 49.66 22.38
CA ALA A 20 40.10 50.23 21.32
C ALA A 20 38.63 49.97 21.65
N TRP A 21 37.85 51.04 21.81
CA TRP A 21 36.41 50.99 22.03
C TRP A 21 35.71 50.54 20.75
N ALA A 22 34.94 49.45 20.82
CA ALA A 22 33.96 49.11 19.79
C ALA A 22 32.55 49.27 20.40
N PRO A 23 31.76 50.28 19.99
CA PRO A 23 30.32 50.27 20.22
C PRO A 23 29.71 49.35 19.18
N GLY A 24 29.45 48.11 19.58
CA GLY A 24 28.83 47.09 18.74
C GLY A 24 27.80 46.29 19.52
N CYS A 25 26.91 46.98 20.23
CA CYS A 25 25.70 46.36 20.77
C CYS A 25 24.74 46.18 19.59
N GLY A 26 24.93 45.09 18.86
CA GLY A 26 23.91 44.58 17.94
C GLY A 26 22.92 43.78 18.76
N ASP A 27 21.83 44.44 19.17
CA ASP A 27 20.64 43.77 19.69
C ASP A 27 20.01 42.95 18.56
N ASP A 28 20.53 41.77 18.26
CA ASP A 28 19.93 40.82 17.30
C ASP A 28 18.79 40.01 17.96
N ALA A 29 17.93 40.71 18.70
CA ALA A 29 16.81 40.16 19.47
C ALA A 29 15.45 40.50 18.86
N THR A 30 15.39 40.76 17.55
CA THR A 30 14.11 41.00 16.84
C THR A 30 13.83 40.01 15.72
N ARG A 31 14.59 38.91 15.58
CA ARG A 31 14.20 37.86 14.61
C ARG A 31 12.80 37.36 14.99
N PRO A 32 11.74 37.61 14.18
CA PRO A 32 10.42 37.08 14.48
C PRO A 32 10.52 35.55 14.53
N PRO A 33 9.71 34.87 15.37
CA PRO A 33 9.72 33.42 15.43
C PRO A 33 9.54 32.89 14.00
N SER A 34 10.55 32.18 13.51
CA SER A 34 10.65 31.81 12.11
C SER A 34 9.44 30.96 11.72
N LYS A 35 8.53 31.54 10.94
CA LYS A 35 7.41 30.87 10.26
C LYS A 35 7.85 29.59 9.51
N ALA A 36 9.14 29.50 9.16
CA ALA A 36 9.81 28.36 8.56
C ALA A 36 9.78 27.05 9.38
N LEU A 37 9.43 27.07 10.66
CA LEU A 37 9.40 25.84 11.50
C LEU A 37 7.99 25.23 11.64
N ARG A 38 7.03 25.67 10.82
CA ARG A 38 5.65 25.18 10.85
C ARG A 38 5.35 24.43 9.56
N VAL A 39 4.68 23.29 9.70
CA VAL A 39 4.14 22.53 8.58
C VAL A 39 3.12 23.40 7.85
N ALA A 40 3.34 23.61 6.55
CA ALA A 40 2.45 24.38 5.71
C ALA A 40 1.68 23.49 4.74
N SER A 41 2.32 22.47 4.17
CA SER A 41 1.67 21.52 3.27
C SER A 41 2.25 20.11 3.38
N VAL A 42 1.42 19.12 3.07
CA VAL A 42 1.77 17.71 2.96
C VAL A 42 1.28 17.22 1.60
N THR A 43 2.18 16.71 0.78
CA THR A 43 1.88 16.16 -0.54
C THR A 43 2.11 14.66 -0.53
N VAL A 44 1.11 13.88 -0.97
CA VAL A 44 1.21 12.42 -1.08
C VAL A 44 1.42 12.01 -2.54
N THR A 45 2.37 11.11 -2.77
CA THR A 45 2.67 10.57 -4.11
C THR A 45 2.71 9.04 -4.05
N PRO A 46 2.04 8.34 -4.98
CA PRO A 46 1.10 8.85 -5.96
C PRO A 46 -0.20 9.40 -5.32
N ALA A 47 -0.85 10.35 -5.99
CA ALA A 47 -2.14 10.90 -5.53
C ALA A 47 -3.31 9.93 -5.77
N ALA A 48 -3.13 8.98 -6.70
CA ALA A 48 -4.08 7.90 -6.96
C ALA A 48 -3.34 6.59 -7.25
N ALA A 49 -3.86 5.47 -6.76
CA ALA A 49 -3.33 4.13 -7.03
C ALA A 49 -4.48 3.13 -7.28
N SER A 50 -4.22 2.15 -8.13
CA SER A 50 -5.15 1.06 -8.45
C SER A 50 -4.51 -0.29 -8.11
N LEU A 51 -5.18 -1.08 -7.30
CA LEU A 51 -4.75 -2.42 -6.87
C LEU A 51 -5.72 -3.45 -7.46
N THR A 52 -5.22 -4.29 -8.36
CA THR A 52 -6.05 -5.26 -9.12
C THR A 52 -5.69 -6.72 -8.86
N ALA A 53 -4.66 -6.99 -8.06
CA ALA A 53 -4.25 -8.34 -7.69
C ALA A 53 -4.52 -8.62 -6.20
N PRO A 54 -4.77 -9.88 -5.81
CA PRO A 54 -4.85 -10.25 -4.40
C PRO A 54 -3.54 -9.90 -3.71
N ASP A 55 -3.65 -9.37 -2.48
CA ASP A 55 -2.50 -8.95 -1.66
C ASP A 55 -1.60 -7.89 -2.30
N ALA A 56 -2.08 -7.19 -3.32
CA ALA A 56 -1.34 -6.11 -3.96
C ALA A 56 -1.07 -4.98 -2.95
N THR A 57 0.17 -4.49 -2.99
CA THR A 57 0.60 -3.37 -2.15
C THR A 57 1.10 -2.21 -3.00
N VAL A 58 0.89 -0.99 -2.53
CA VAL A 58 1.47 0.22 -3.11
C VAL A 58 2.14 1.06 -2.03
N GLN A 59 3.34 1.53 -2.30
CA GLN A 59 4.04 2.44 -1.42
C GLN A 59 3.59 3.88 -1.70
N LEU A 60 3.08 4.56 -0.69
CA LEU A 60 2.84 6.01 -0.73
C LEU A 60 4.01 6.73 -0.06
N ASP A 61 4.45 7.83 -0.67
CA ASP A 61 5.44 8.75 -0.12
C ASP A 61 4.76 10.06 0.27
N ALA A 62 5.05 10.56 1.47
CA ALA A 62 4.53 11.84 1.96
C ALA A 62 5.67 12.86 2.08
N ARG A 63 5.59 13.93 1.28
CA ARG A 63 6.52 15.04 1.32
C ARG A 63 5.94 16.21 2.09
N VAL A 64 6.58 16.57 3.20
CA VAL A 64 6.17 17.67 4.07
C VAL A 64 6.98 18.93 3.74
N LEU A 65 6.31 20.07 3.55
CA LEU A 65 6.91 21.35 3.23
C LEU A 65 6.61 22.41 4.31
N ASP A 66 7.57 23.29 4.56
CA ASP A 66 7.42 24.46 5.43
C ASP A 66 6.74 25.63 4.72
N GLY A 67 6.48 26.72 5.46
CA GLY A 67 5.87 27.94 4.92
C GLY A 67 6.69 28.67 3.84
N ASN A 68 7.94 28.24 3.59
CA ASN A 68 8.83 28.75 2.53
C ASN A 68 8.97 27.74 1.37
N GLY A 69 8.21 26.63 1.38
CA GLY A 69 8.27 25.58 0.36
C GLY A 69 9.48 24.64 0.49
N ARG A 70 10.19 24.66 1.62
CA ARG A 70 11.36 23.81 1.87
C ARG A 70 10.91 22.48 2.49
N ALA A 71 11.52 21.38 2.04
CA ALA A 71 11.24 20.07 2.60
C ALA A 71 11.70 19.98 4.07
N MET A 72 10.85 19.38 4.90
CA MET A 72 11.14 19.11 6.31
C MET A 72 11.35 17.61 6.52
N PRO A 73 12.59 17.09 6.43
CA PRO A 73 12.90 15.70 6.72
C PRO A 73 12.80 15.41 8.22
N GLY A 74 12.50 14.16 8.58
CA GLY A 74 12.44 13.71 9.98
C GLY A 74 11.13 14.01 10.71
N VAL A 75 10.12 14.52 10.01
CA VAL A 75 8.79 14.72 10.57
C VAL A 75 8.01 13.40 10.55
N VAL A 76 7.42 13.03 11.68
CA VAL A 76 6.59 11.82 11.78
C VAL A 76 5.27 12.07 11.09
N VAL A 77 4.96 11.26 10.08
CA VAL A 77 3.70 11.28 9.34
C VAL A 77 2.78 10.20 9.89
N ILE A 78 1.54 10.58 10.21
CA ILE A 78 0.51 9.65 10.66
C ILE A 78 -0.36 9.29 9.46
N TRP A 79 -0.39 8.00 9.11
CA TRP A 79 -1.21 7.47 8.02
C TRP A 79 -2.53 6.92 8.55
N THR A 80 -3.63 7.23 7.86
CA THR A 80 -4.97 6.74 8.20
C THR A 80 -5.73 6.34 6.94
N SER A 81 -6.48 5.24 6.97
CA SER A 81 -7.42 4.85 5.90
C SER A 81 -8.84 5.18 6.33
N VAL A 82 -9.63 5.79 5.44
CA VAL A 82 -11.05 6.07 5.70
C VAL A 82 -11.87 4.77 5.74
N ARG A 83 -11.51 3.79 4.90
CA ARG A 83 -12.13 2.47 4.80
C ARG A 83 -11.07 1.37 4.89
N PRO A 84 -10.69 0.94 6.11
CA PRO A 84 -9.74 -0.14 6.32
C PRO A 84 -10.21 -1.47 5.72
N GLU A 85 -11.51 -1.67 5.55
CA GLU A 85 -12.10 -2.84 4.88
C GLU A 85 -11.80 -2.90 3.38
N VAL A 86 -11.43 -1.77 2.76
CA VAL A 86 -11.05 -1.68 1.34
C VAL A 86 -9.52 -1.71 1.20
N ALA A 87 -8.81 -0.86 1.93
CA ALA A 87 -7.35 -0.88 1.97
C ALA A 87 -6.81 -0.44 3.33
N THR A 88 -5.77 -1.11 3.79
CA THR A 88 -5.05 -0.77 5.04
C THR A 88 -3.75 -0.03 4.71
N VAL A 89 -3.27 0.80 5.63
CA VAL A 89 -2.01 1.54 5.45
C VAL A 89 -1.13 1.38 6.69
N GLY A 90 0.15 1.05 6.48
CA GLY A 90 1.15 0.95 7.53
C GLY A 90 1.79 2.29 7.88
N ALA A 91 2.56 2.31 8.98
CA ALA A 91 3.26 3.52 9.44
C ALA A 91 4.29 4.07 8.41
N SER A 92 4.80 3.23 7.52
CA SER A 92 5.69 3.61 6.43
C SER A 92 4.97 4.19 5.21
N GLY A 93 3.63 4.23 5.18
CA GLY A 93 2.85 4.58 3.99
C GLY A 93 2.65 3.42 3.00
N LEU A 94 3.02 2.18 3.38
CA LEU A 94 2.71 1.00 2.59
C LEU A 94 1.22 0.68 2.70
N VAL A 95 0.50 0.75 1.59
CA VAL A 95 -0.93 0.43 1.48
C VAL A 95 -1.09 -1.00 0.97
N ALA A 96 -1.96 -1.78 1.59
CA ALA A 96 -2.31 -3.13 1.18
C ALA A 96 -3.80 -3.24 0.87
N ALA A 97 -4.15 -3.95 -0.20
CA ALA A 97 -5.52 -4.28 -0.54
C ALA A 97 -6.15 -5.17 0.54
N ALA A 98 -7.37 -4.83 0.98
CA ALA A 98 -8.14 -5.62 1.95
C ALA A 98 -9.49 -6.08 1.37
N GLY A 99 -10.11 -5.27 0.49
CA GLY A 99 -11.38 -5.60 -0.13
C GLY A 99 -11.70 -4.68 -1.31
N ASN A 100 -12.61 -5.10 -2.18
CA ASN A 100 -12.95 -4.32 -3.35
C ASN A 100 -13.71 -3.03 -2.98
N GLY A 101 -13.38 -1.95 -3.68
CA GLY A 101 -13.98 -0.65 -3.48
C GLY A 101 -12.97 0.48 -3.63
N THR A 102 -13.37 1.68 -3.23
CA THR A 102 -12.51 2.86 -3.27
C THR A 102 -12.39 3.45 -1.87
N THR A 103 -11.17 3.76 -1.45
CA THR A 103 -10.87 4.42 -0.17
C THR A 103 -9.95 5.60 -0.36
N THR A 104 -9.91 6.47 0.65
CA THR A 104 -8.96 7.59 0.72
C THR A 104 -7.99 7.33 1.87
N ILE A 105 -6.70 7.47 1.56
CA ILE A 105 -5.62 7.40 2.53
C ILE A 105 -5.16 8.82 2.84
N ALA A 106 -5.09 9.16 4.13
CA ALA A 106 -4.67 10.46 4.61
C ALA A 106 -3.30 10.37 5.32
N ALA A 107 -2.37 11.24 4.93
CA ALA A 107 -1.10 11.48 5.58
C ALA A 107 -1.19 12.78 6.38
N THR A 108 -1.20 12.69 7.71
CA THR A 108 -1.41 13.82 8.61
C THR A 108 -0.14 14.16 9.36
N VAL A 109 0.15 15.46 9.45
CA VAL A 109 1.25 16.02 10.22
C VAL A 109 0.76 17.25 10.98
N GLY A 110 0.60 17.11 12.30
CA GLY A 110 0.00 18.16 13.12
C GLY A 110 -1.43 18.44 12.67
N ALA A 111 -1.70 19.67 12.18
CA ALA A 111 -3.01 20.09 11.69
C ALA A 111 -3.16 20.04 10.15
N VAL A 112 -2.11 19.62 9.43
CA VAL A 112 -2.09 19.61 7.95
C VAL A 112 -2.11 18.17 7.46
N ALA A 113 -2.94 17.89 6.45
CA ALA A 113 -3.06 16.56 5.85
C ALA A 113 -2.92 16.62 4.32
N GLY A 114 -2.29 15.60 3.76
CA GLY A 114 -2.32 15.27 2.33
C GLY A 114 -3.11 13.98 2.12
N THR A 115 -3.74 13.82 0.95
CA THR A 115 -4.59 12.66 0.67
C THR A 115 -4.21 11.96 -0.62
N ALA A 116 -4.39 10.65 -0.66
CA ALA A 116 -4.32 9.82 -1.85
C ALA A 116 -5.59 8.97 -1.98
N THR A 117 -6.04 8.75 -3.21
CA THR A 117 -7.18 7.87 -3.50
C THR A 117 -6.69 6.49 -3.90
N VAL A 118 -7.23 5.44 -3.30
CA VAL A 118 -6.86 4.06 -3.61
C VAL A 118 -8.11 3.32 -4.07
N MET A 119 -8.06 2.81 -5.29
CA MET A 119 -9.08 1.92 -5.85
C MET A 119 -8.57 0.49 -5.77
N VAL A 120 -9.39 -0.39 -5.21
CA VAL A 120 -9.12 -1.82 -5.12
C VAL A 120 -10.19 -2.52 -5.95
N ALA A 121 -9.76 -3.12 -7.05
CA ALA A 121 -10.59 -3.89 -7.96
C ALA A 121 -9.90 -5.23 -8.18
N VAL A 122 -9.77 -5.99 -7.11
CA VAL A 122 -9.21 -7.32 -7.13
C VAL A 122 -10.31 -8.26 -7.60
N GLU A 123 -10.18 -8.81 -8.79
CA GLU A 123 -10.82 -10.10 -9.02
C GLU A 123 -10.18 -11.04 -8.01
N SER A 124 -10.92 -11.43 -6.97
CA SER A 124 -10.43 -12.38 -5.97
C SER A 124 -9.76 -13.53 -6.73
N GLY A 125 -8.54 -13.95 -6.37
CA GLY A 125 -7.88 -15.04 -7.12
C GLY A 125 -8.77 -16.26 -7.29
N ASP A 126 -9.67 -16.48 -6.33
CA ASP A 126 -10.74 -17.47 -6.37
C ASP A 126 -11.69 -17.29 -7.59
N ARG A 127 -12.09 -16.06 -7.94
CA ARG A 127 -12.89 -15.73 -9.13
C ARG A 127 -12.17 -16.10 -10.41
N ALA A 128 -10.90 -15.73 -10.54
CA ALA A 128 -10.10 -16.04 -11.73
C ALA A 128 -9.98 -17.56 -11.90
N VAL A 129 -9.78 -18.30 -10.81
CA VAL A 129 -9.75 -19.76 -10.82
C VAL A 129 -11.09 -20.38 -11.17
N LEU A 130 -12.17 -19.89 -10.60
CA LEU A 130 -13.52 -20.38 -10.92
C LEU A 130 -13.85 -20.08 -12.38
N ALA A 131 -13.54 -18.89 -12.89
CA ALA A 131 -13.72 -18.55 -14.30
C ALA A 131 -12.91 -19.47 -15.22
N ALA A 132 -11.66 -19.77 -14.86
CA ALA A 132 -10.81 -20.70 -15.59
C ALA A 132 -11.34 -22.15 -15.54
N LEU A 133 -11.84 -22.60 -14.39
CA LEU A 133 -12.49 -23.91 -14.22
C LEU A 133 -13.72 -24.01 -15.11
N HIS A 134 -14.61 -23.03 -15.06
CA HIS A 134 -15.80 -22.95 -15.89
C HIS A 134 -15.43 -23.01 -17.37
N ALA A 135 -14.49 -22.19 -17.84
CA ALA A 135 -14.06 -22.20 -19.23
C ALA A 135 -13.42 -23.54 -19.67
N ALA A 136 -12.62 -24.17 -18.81
CA ALA A 136 -11.91 -25.41 -19.14
C ALA A 136 -12.81 -26.65 -19.15
N THR A 137 -13.91 -26.61 -18.39
CA THR A 137 -14.81 -27.75 -18.19
C THR A 137 -16.14 -27.60 -18.93
N ASP A 138 -16.14 -26.81 -20.01
CA ASP A 138 -17.30 -26.58 -20.88
C ASP A 138 -18.48 -25.93 -20.16
N GLY A 139 -18.17 -24.95 -19.31
CA GLY A 139 -19.06 -24.16 -18.46
C GLY A 139 -20.41 -23.77 -19.07
N PRO A 140 -20.46 -23.21 -20.29
CA PRO A 140 -21.72 -22.85 -20.93
C PRO A 140 -22.69 -24.02 -21.17
N ASN A 141 -22.22 -25.26 -21.11
CA ASN A 141 -23.02 -26.48 -21.25
C ASN A 141 -23.30 -27.17 -19.91
N TRP A 142 -22.95 -26.53 -18.79
CA TRP A 142 -23.28 -27.04 -17.47
C TRP A 142 -24.79 -27.06 -17.24
N ALA A 143 -25.24 -28.01 -16.43
CA ALA A 143 -26.66 -28.17 -16.13
C ALA A 143 -27.26 -26.97 -15.37
N ASP A 144 -26.43 -26.25 -14.61
CA ASP A 144 -26.76 -25.00 -13.92
C ASP A 144 -25.51 -24.11 -13.83
N ASP A 145 -25.37 -23.14 -14.73
CA ASP A 145 -24.27 -22.16 -14.78
C ASP A 145 -24.66 -20.79 -14.21
N ALA A 146 -25.80 -20.69 -13.52
CA ALA A 146 -26.37 -19.38 -13.19
C ALA A 146 -25.40 -18.51 -12.36
N ASN A 147 -25.28 -17.26 -12.78
CA ASN A 147 -24.41 -16.21 -12.23
C ASN A 147 -22.90 -16.45 -12.38
N TRP A 148 -22.45 -17.57 -12.96
CA TRP A 148 -21.04 -17.76 -13.28
C TRP A 148 -20.55 -16.66 -14.24
N LEU A 149 -19.31 -16.20 -14.04
CA LEU A 149 -18.69 -15.07 -14.75
C LEU A 149 -19.36 -13.69 -14.54
N GLY A 150 -20.39 -13.59 -13.70
CA GLY A 150 -21.05 -12.31 -13.42
C GLY A 150 -20.35 -11.50 -12.32
N ASP A 151 -20.44 -10.15 -12.38
CA ASP A 151 -19.77 -9.21 -11.46
C ASP A 151 -20.30 -9.22 -10.01
N GLY A 152 -21.39 -9.95 -9.74
CA GLY A 152 -21.94 -10.12 -8.41
C GLY A 152 -21.02 -10.90 -7.46
N PRO A 153 -21.28 -10.93 -6.14
CA PRO A 153 -20.45 -11.65 -5.17
C PRO A 153 -20.33 -13.14 -5.51
N LEU A 154 -19.16 -13.74 -5.25
CA LEU A 154 -18.90 -15.14 -5.59
C LEU A 154 -19.89 -16.12 -4.94
N GLY A 155 -20.37 -15.85 -3.72
CA GLY A 155 -21.39 -16.67 -3.06
C GLY A 155 -22.78 -16.64 -3.72
N ALA A 156 -22.99 -15.78 -4.73
CA ALA A 156 -24.21 -15.80 -5.54
C ALA A 156 -24.09 -16.74 -6.76
N TRP A 157 -22.88 -17.22 -7.08
CA TRP A 157 -22.64 -18.17 -8.16
C TRP A 157 -23.16 -19.54 -7.77
N ARG A 158 -23.77 -20.26 -8.71
CA ARG A 158 -24.31 -21.60 -8.43
C ARG A 158 -23.21 -22.54 -7.95
N GLY A 159 -23.46 -23.20 -6.81
CA GLY A 159 -22.54 -24.16 -6.21
C GLY A 159 -21.37 -23.54 -5.45
N VAL A 160 -21.23 -22.22 -5.40
CA VAL A 160 -20.13 -21.56 -4.70
C VAL A 160 -20.61 -21.07 -3.34
N GLU A 161 -19.98 -21.54 -2.27
CA GLU A 161 -20.17 -20.98 -0.93
C GLU A 161 -18.92 -20.22 -0.52
N THR A 162 -19.14 -19.02 0.03
CA THR A 162 -18.06 -18.18 0.53
C THR A 162 -18.10 -18.07 2.05
N ASP A 163 -16.94 -17.84 2.66
CA ASP A 163 -16.84 -17.47 4.07
C ASP A 163 -17.30 -16.01 4.31
N ALA A 164 -17.20 -15.57 5.57
CA ALA A 164 -17.56 -14.21 5.98
C ALA A 164 -16.70 -13.10 5.32
N PHE A 165 -15.57 -13.47 4.72
CA PHE A 165 -14.65 -12.58 4.01
C PHE A 165 -14.84 -12.64 2.48
N GLY A 166 -15.83 -13.40 1.99
CA GLY A 166 -16.11 -13.53 0.56
C GLY A 166 -15.15 -14.46 -0.19
N ARG A 167 -14.34 -15.26 0.53
CA ARG A 167 -13.44 -16.28 -0.05
C ARG A 167 -14.17 -17.59 -0.26
N VAL A 168 -13.86 -18.32 -1.31
CA VAL A 168 -14.52 -19.59 -1.62
C VAL A 168 -14.15 -20.63 -0.56
N ALA A 169 -15.15 -21.08 0.20
CA ALA A 169 -15.03 -22.07 1.27
C ALA A 169 -15.51 -23.46 0.82
N ARG A 170 -16.48 -23.51 -0.09
CA ARG A 170 -16.98 -24.76 -0.69
C ARG A 170 -17.34 -24.53 -2.15
N LEU A 171 -17.07 -25.54 -2.96
CA LEU A 171 -17.51 -25.61 -4.35
C LEU A 171 -18.27 -26.92 -4.56
N ASP A 172 -19.53 -26.82 -4.93
CA ASP A 172 -20.43 -27.92 -5.23
C ASP A 172 -20.73 -27.93 -6.73
N LEU A 173 -20.07 -28.85 -7.43
CA LEU A 173 -20.32 -29.12 -8.85
C LEU A 173 -21.08 -30.43 -9.01
N GLY A 174 -21.81 -30.84 -7.96
CA GLY A 174 -22.69 -31.98 -8.00
C GLY A 174 -23.75 -31.79 -9.07
N GLY A 175 -24.17 -32.90 -9.67
CA GLY A 175 -25.34 -32.90 -10.53
C GLY A 175 -26.58 -32.38 -9.81
N ARG A 176 -27.58 -31.93 -10.57
CA ARG A 176 -28.88 -31.55 -10.03
C ARG A 176 -29.86 -32.71 -10.17
N GLN A 177 -30.76 -32.87 -9.22
CA GLN A 177 -31.90 -33.78 -9.40
C GLN A 177 -32.93 -33.07 -10.29
N ASP A 178 -33.30 -33.69 -11.41
CA ASP A 178 -34.37 -33.17 -12.25
C ASP A 178 -35.70 -33.26 -11.48
N GLY A 179 -36.40 -32.12 -11.40
CA GLY A 179 -37.65 -32.02 -10.65
C GLY A 179 -38.82 -32.74 -11.33
N GLU A 180 -38.74 -32.97 -12.64
CA GLU A 180 -39.79 -33.66 -13.40
C GLU A 180 -39.60 -35.18 -13.41
N THR A 181 -38.36 -35.66 -13.61
CA THR A 181 -38.08 -37.11 -13.68
C THR A 181 -37.55 -37.71 -12.38
N GLY A 182 -37.06 -36.90 -11.44
CA GLY A 182 -36.37 -37.36 -10.23
C GLY A 182 -34.97 -37.93 -10.50
N GLU A 183 -34.47 -37.86 -11.73
CA GLU A 183 -33.18 -38.40 -12.14
C GLU A 183 -32.03 -37.46 -11.76
N TRP A 184 -30.89 -38.00 -11.35
CA TRP A 184 -29.68 -37.22 -11.13
C TRP A 184 -29.03 -36.87 -12.46
N VAL A 185 -29.05 -35.58 -12.81
CA VAL A 185 -28.38 -35.06 -14.00
C VAL A 185 -27.00 -34.59 -13.58
N SER A 186 -25.94 -35.21 -14.11
CA SER A 186 -24.57 -34.76 -13.86
C SER A 186 -24.41 -33.29 -14.25
N HIS A 187 -23.50 -32.57 -13.58
CA HIS A 187 -23.34 -31.13 -13.80
C HIS A 187 -22.75 -30.78 -15.19
N GLY A 188 -22.46 -31.78 -16.02
CA GLY A 188 -21.99 -31.58 -17.39
C GLY A 188 -20.50 -31.28 -17.52
N LEU A 189 -19.71 -31.45 -16.45
CA LEU A 189 -18.26 -31.19 -16.45
C LEU A 189 -17.55 -31.96 -17.57
N ARG A 190 -17.02 -31.25 -18.56
CA ARG A 190 -16.31 -31.83 -19.71
C ARG A 190 -15.06 -31.05 -20.05
N GLY A 191 -13.91 -31.70 -20.10
CA GLY A 191 -12.65 -31.08 -20.48
C GLY A 191 -11.54 -31.27 -19.45
N PRO A 192 -10.33 -30.75 -19.71
CA PRO A 192 -9.18 -30.91 -18.82
C PRO A 192 -9.31 -30.05 -17.56
N ILE A 193 -8.74 -30.53 -16.45
CA ILE A 193 -8.59 -29.72 -15.23
C ILE A 193 -7.62 -28.56 -15.54
N PRO A 194 -7.97 -27.30 -15.22
CA PRO A 194 -7.11 -26.15 -15.50
C PRO A 194 -5.75 -26.26 -14.80
N PRO A 195 -4.65 -25.87 -15.46
CA PRO A 195 -3.33 -25.81 -14.82
C PRO A 195 -3.27 -24.79 -13.67
N GLU A 196 -4.03 -23.69 -13.76
CA GLU A 196 -4.20 -22.68 -12.69
C GLU A 196 -4.68 -23.30 -11.37
N LEU A 197 -5.56 -24.30 -11.45
CA LEU A 197 -6.07 -25.04 -10.30
C LEU A 197 -4.96 -25.89 -9.66
N VAL A 198 -4.10 -26.49 -10.49
CA VAL A 198 -2.94 -27.24 -10.03
C VAL A 198 -1.92 -26.32 -9.37
N GLU A 199 -1.64 -25.17 -9.97
CA GLU A 199 -0.69 -24.18 -9.43
C GLU A 199 -1.18 -23.53 -8.12
N GLN A 200 -2.47 -23.18 -8.02
CA GLN A 200 -3.01 -22.66 -6.76
C GLN A 200 -3.07 -23.71 -5.65
N MET A 201 -3.33 -24.98 -5.97
CA MET A 201 -3.25 -26.08 -5.00
C MET A 201 -1.81 -26.27 -4.49
N ILE A 202 -0.81 -26.15 -5.38
CA ILE A 202 0.61 -26.24 -5.02
C ILE A 202 1.04 -25.03 -4.17
N ASN A 203 0.68 -23.80 -4.57
CA ASN A 203 1.07 -22.59 -3.85
C ASN A 203 0.44 -22.49 -2.45
N ARG A 204 -0.81 -22.97 -2.27
CA ARG A 204 -1.42 -23.05 -0.94
C ARG A 204 -0.75 -24.09 -0.02
N ALA A 205 -0.25 -25.20 -0.58
CA ALA A 205 0.51 -26.18 0.19
C ALA A 205 1.88 -25.66 0.64
N ILE A 206 2.50 -24.76 -0.14
CA ILE A 206 3.80 -24.16 0.17
C ILE A 206 3.67 -23.03 1.21
N SER A 207 2.59 -22.25 1.19
CA SER A 207 2.36 -21.15 2.16
C SER A 207 2.00 -21.59 3.59
N MET A 208 1.86 -22.89 3.85
CA MET A 208 1.59 -23.48 5.18
C MET A 208 2.82 -24.15 5.82
N CYS A 209 4.01 -24.04 5.20
CA CYS A 209 5.30 -24.48 5.76
C CYS A 209 6.17 -23.28 6.13
#